data_AF-A0A1V6I743-F1
#
_entry.id   AF-A0A1V6I743-F1
#
_cell.length_a   1.000
_cell.length_b   1.000
_cell.length_c   1.000
_cell.angle_alpha   90.00
_cell.angle_beta   90.00
_cell.angle_gamma   90.00
#
_symmetry.space_group_name_H-M   'P 1'
#
loop_
_entity.id
_entity.type
_entity.pdbx_description
1 polymer ?
#
loop_
_entity_poly.entity_id
_entity_poly.type
_entity_poly.pdbx_seq_one_letter_code
_entity_poly.pdbx_strand_id
1 'polypeptide(L)'
;MFALSLFAIGLNAQESEYKVFYFSGSPKIVEKGKEISVKRDTYLNSKASIKLPANSYLVLTNKNEVPMGISNPGTYSIADLNKIYENVGNSNLTQEFFDYIANNMIQENEKARRSGGVYRAVGDILVAPFDEAVLLIDSLTLSWKNPKQKKLYLKVYNPGNWELIYNIPTTDSTYTLYYEPQKFIKGREYAWTVYHGEDHPQQGTILRVFTFADDTWKENFNNKLKVIKESGENVEINKIKTLRLYLDNNIYPLSESE
;
A
#
# COMPACT_ATOMS: atom_id res chain seq x y z
N MET A 1 -14.08 40.05 50.74
CA MET A 1 -13.16 39.99 49.58
C MET A 1 -12.71 38.53 49.45
N PHE A 2 -13.42 37.74 48.63
CA PHE A 2 -13.12 36.31 48.44
C PHE A 2 -12.17 36.18 47.25
N ALA A 3 -10.94 35.73 47.52
CA ALA A 3 -9.98 35.39 46.47
C ALA A 3 -10.28 33.97 45.98
N LEU A 4 -10.85 33.86 44.79
CA LEU A 4 -11.04 32.58 44.10
C LEU A 4 -9.74 32.25 43.35
N SER A 5 -8.93 31.38 43.95
CA SER A 5 -7.74 30.79 43.31
C SER A 5 -8.18 29.78 42.24
N LEU A 6 -8.16 30.18 40.97
CA LEU A 6 -8.24 29.26 39.84
C LEU A 6 -6.93 28.46 39.72
N PHE A 7 -6.96 27.22 40.20
CA PHE A 7 -5.96 26.22 39.85
C PHE A 7 -6.17 25.82 38.37
N ALA A 8 -5.31 26.32 37.49
CA ALA A 8 -5.21 25.81 36.13
C ALA A 8 -4.54 24.43 36.18
N ILE A 9 -5.33 23.37 36.08
CA ILE A 9 -4.82 22.00 35.91
C ILE A 9 -4.34 21.88 34.47
N GLY A 10 -3.05 22.11 34.25
CA GLY A 10 -2.38 21.76 33.00
C GLY A 10 -2.42 20.25 32.83
N LEU A 11 -3.33 19.74 31.99
CA LEU A 11 -3.29 18.37 31.48
C LEU A 11 -2.10 18.26 30.51
N ASN A 12 -0.90 18.04 31.05
CA ASN A 12 0.20 17.50 30.25
C ASN A 12 -0.20 16.08 29.82
N ALA A 13 -0.74 15.96 28.62
CA ALA A 13 -0.83 14.69 27.93
C ALA A 13 0.62 14.28 27.62
N GLN A 14 1.23 13.48 28.49
CA GLN A 14 2.57 12.97 28.26
C GLN A 14 2.47 11.96 27.11
N GLU A 15 2.95 12.38 25.94
CA GLU A 15 3.13 11.53 24.77
C GLU A 15 4.05 10.35 25.16
N SER A 16 3.68 9.14 24.73
CA SER A 16 4.54 7.97 24.88
C SER A 16 5.70 8.03 23.90
N GLU A 17 6.68 7.14 24.07
CA GLU A 17 7.77 6.99 23.11
C GLU A 17 7.35 6.35 21.77
N TYR A 18 6.08 5.94 21.63
CA TYR A 18 5.60 5.23 20.45
C TYR A 18 4.91 6.15 19.46
N LYS A 19 5.40 6.11 18.23
CA LYS A 19 4.85 6.80 17.06
C LYS A 19 4.30 5.79 16.07
N VAL A 20 3.13 6.09 15.51
CA VAL A 20 2.54 5.30 14.42
C VAL A 20 3.33 5.55 13.15
N PHE A 21 3.96 4.52 12.62
CA PHE A 21 4.74 4.61 11.38
C PHE A 21 3.89 4.23 10.16
N TYR A 22 3.19 3.11 10.24
CA TYR A 22 2.34 2.60 9.18
C TYR A 22 1.14 1.88 9.77
N PHE A 23 0.02 1.90 9.07
CA PHE A 23 -1.10 1.03 9.39
C PHE A 23 -1.92 0.71 8.14
N SER A 24 -2.67 -0.39 8.21
CA SER A 24 -3.68 -0.82 7.23
C SER A 24 -4.88 -1.42 7.96
N GLY A 25 -5.99 -1.59 7.25
CA GLY A 25 -7.27 -1.90 7.87
C GLY A 25 -7.79 -0.73 8.72
N SER A 26 -8.42 -1.02 9.86
CA SER A 26 -9.09 0.00 10.66
C SER A 26 -8.70 0.00 12.14
N PRO A 27 -7.40 0.06 12.50
CA PRO A 27 -6.99 0.14 13.89
C PRO A 27 -7.47 1.44 14.55
N LYS A 28 -7.68 1.37 15.86
CA LYS A 28 -8.15 2.49 16.68
C LYS A 28 -7.19 2.74 17.84
N ILE A 29 -6.94 4.02 18.11
CA ILE A 29 -6.32 4.47 19.36
C ILE A 29 -7.45 4.66 20.37
N VAL A 30 -7.37 3.99 21.51
CA VAL A 30 -8.31 4.14 22.62
C VAL A 30 -7.68 5.02 23.69
N GLU A 31 -8.19 6.24 23.83
CA GLU A 31 -7.71 7.22 24.80
C GLU A 31 -8.86 7.75 25.63
N LYS A 32 -8.73 7.70 26.96
CA LYS A 32 -9.76 8.18 27.91
C LYS A 32 -11.15 7.61 27.60
N GLY A 33 -11.20 6.33 27.17
CA GLY A 33 -12.44 5.64 26.81
C GLY A 33 -13.04 6.00 25.45
N LYS A 34 -12.36 6.84 24.64
CA LYS A 34 -12.78 7.19 23.28
C LYS A 34 -11.93 6.46 22.25
N GLU A 35 -12.59 5.90 21.24
CA GLU A 35 -11.91 5.32 20.08
C GLU A 35 -11.66 6.41 19.03
N ILE A 36 -10.40 6.57 18.63
CA ILE A 36 -9.92 7.55 17.66
C ILE A 36 -9.31 6.77 16.50
N SER A 37 -9.57 7.20 15.26
CA SER A 37 -8.90 6.60 14.10
C SER A 37 -7.39 6.82 14.19
N VAL A 38 -6.62 5.76 13.97
CA VAL A 38 -5.17 5.86 13.81
C VAL A 38 -4.85 6.76 12.62
N LYS A 39 -3.83 7.61 12.79
CA LYS A 39 -3.21 8.39 11.72
C LYS A 39 -1.72 8.14 11.74
N ARG A 40 -1.09 8.20 10.57
CA ARG A 40 0.36 8.07 10.46
C ARG A 40 1.03 9.25 11.16
N ASP A 41 2.21 8.99 11.67
CA ASP A 41 3.09 9.95 12.33
C ASP A 41 2.49 10.54 13.63
N THR A 42 1.39 9.96 14.13
CA THR A 42 0.79 10.27 15.44
C THR A 42 1.54 9.57 16.57
N TYR A 43 1.88 10.32 17.61
CA TYR A 43 2.37 9.76 18.87
C TYR A 43 1.21 9.22 19.72
N LEU A 44 1.40 8.05 20.32
CA LEU A 44 0.41 7.48 21.24
C LEU A 44 0.52 8.18 22.59
N ASN A 45 -0.60 8.45 23.26
CA ASN A 45 -0.55 8.88 24.65
C ASN A 45 -0.03 7.75 25.56
N SER A 46 0.71 8.08 26.64
CA SER A 46 1.18 7.12 27.65
C SER A 46 0.07 6.28 28.32
N LYS A 47 -1.18 6.74 28.27
CA LYS A 47 -2.37 6.02 28.77
C LYS A 47 -3.26 5.47 27.66
N ALA A 48 -2.81 5.53 26.41
CA ALA A 48 -3.54 4.98 25.28
C ALA A 48 -3.46 3.45 25.26
N SER A 49 -4.37 2.85 24.50
CA SER A 49 -4.20 1.50 23.99
C SER A 49 -4.53 1.45 22.50
N ILE A 50 -3.99 0.47 21.79
CA ILE A 50 -4.31 0.20 20.39
C ILE A 50 -5.30 -0.94 20.35
N LYS A 51 -6.44 -0.71 19.70
CA LYS A 51 -7.37 -1.77 19.31
C LYS A 51 -7.11 -2.13 17.85
N LEU A 52 -6.58 -3.34 17.64
CA LEU A 52 -6.24 -3.88 16.33
C LEU A 52 -7.27 -4.95 15.94
N PRO A 53 -8.16 -4.70 14.95
CA PRO A 53 -9.12 -5.70 14.51
C PRO A 53 -8.48 -6.76 13.62
N ALA A 54 -9.23 -7.81 13.28
CA ALA A 54 -8.82 -8.80 12.29
C ALA A 54 -8.48 -8.17 10.94
N ASN A 55 -7.50 -8.75 10.23
CA ASN A 55 -7.00 -8.25 8.94
C ASN A 55 -6.52 -6.79 9.02
N SER A 56 -5.83 -6.44 10.10
CA SER A 56 -5.19 -5.13 10.25
C SER A 56 -3.75 -5.32 10.67
N TYR A 57 -2.92 -4.35 10.30
CA TYR A 57 -1.51 -4.32 10.67
C TYR A 57 -1.11 -2.94 11.08
N LEU A 58 -0.28 -2.86 12.11
CA LEU A 58 0.23 -1.63 12.66
C LEU A 58 1.75 -1.75 12.82
N VAL A 59 2.47 -0.77 12.30
CA VAL A 59 3.89 -0.57 12.58
C VAL A 59 4.01 0.64 13.50
N LEU A 60 4.59 0.42 14.66
CA LEU A 60 4.99 1.47 15.59
C LEU A 60 6.50 1.64 15.55
N THR A 61 7.00 2.82 15.90
CA THR A 61 8.43 3.07 16.18
C THR A 61 8.58 3.61 17.59
N ASN A 62 9.57 3.14 18.34
CA ASN A 62 9.93 3.71 19.64
C ASN A 62 10.86 4.94 19.48
N LYS A 63 11.31 5.53 20.59
CA LYS A 63 12.22 6.69 20.60
C LYS A 63 13.58 6.45 19.92
N ASN A 64 14.02 5.19 19.86
CA ASN A 64 15.27 4.79 19.21
C ASN A 64 15.05 4.48 17.73
N GLU A 65 13.85 4.79 17.22
CA GLU A 65 13.40 4.45 15.87
C GLU A 65 13.54 2.96 15.58
N VAL A 66 13.37 2.10 16.59
CA VAL A 66 13.25 0.66 16.34
C VAL A 66 11.80 0.43 15.91
N PRO A 67 11.55 -0.12 14.70
CA PRO A 67 10.20 -0.42 14.27
C PRO A 67 9.70 -1.71 14.93
N MET A 68 8.39 -1.84 15.14
CA MET A 68 7.70 -3.03 15.64
C MET A 68 6.36 -3.21 14.93
N GLY A 69 6.17 -4.38 14.32
CA GLY A 69 4.95 -4.76 13.61
C GLY A 69 4.02 -5.56 14.50
N ILE A 70 2.72 -5.30 14.38
CA ILE A 70 1.67 -6.01 15.09
C ILE A 70 0.59 -6.40 14.07
N SER A 71 0.36 -7.70 13.90
CA SER A 71 -0.62 -8.28 12.99
C SER A 71 -1.75 -9.03 13.72
N ASN A 72 -1.49 -9.47 14.95
CA ASN A 72 -2.44 -10.26 15.72
C ASN A 72 -3.59 -9.37 16.23
N PRO A 73 -4.86 -9.77 16.07
CA PRO A 73 -5.98 -8.97 16.56
C PRO A 73 -5.99 -8.92 18.10
N GLY A 74 -6.25 -7.75 18.66
CA GLY A 74 -6.20 -7.57 20.11
C GLY A 74 -6.30 -6.12 20.56
N THR A 75 -6.22 -5.91 21.87
CA THR A 75 -6.06 -4.59 22.48
C THR A 75 -4.73 -4.54 23.21
N TYR A 76 -3.88 -3.59 22.82
CA TYR A 76 -2.50 -3.47 23.28
C TYR A 76 -2.34 -2.17 24.07
N SER A 77 -2.14 -2.27 25.37
CA SER A 77 -1.75 -1.13 26.20
C SER A 77 -0.29 -0.75 25.96
N ILE A 78 0.13 0.45 26.38
CA ILE A 78 1.55 0.84 26.34
C ILE A 78 2.44 -0.18 27.07
N ALA A 79 1.97 -0.78 28.17
CA ALA A 79 2.72 -1.82 28.89
C ALA A 79 2.87 -3.11 28.08
N ASP A 80 1.87 -3.48 27.27
CA ASP A 80 1.98 -4.63 26.36
C ASP A 80 2.97 -4.32 25.24
N LEU A 81 2.94 -3.11 24.69
CA LEU A 81 3.89 -2.67 23.66
C LEU A 81 5.34 -2.70 24.18
N ASN A 82 5.59 -2.25 25.41
CA ASN A 82 6.92 -2.34 26.04
C ASN A 82 7.43 -3.79 26.06
N LYS A 83 6.59 -4.75 26.47
CA LYS A 83 6.96 -6.18 26.51
C LYS A 83 7.24 -6.77 25.13
N ILE A 84 6.51 -6.34 24.11
CA ILE A 84 6.76 -6.79 22.74
C ILE A 84 8.13 -6.23 22.30
N TYR A 85 8.42 -4.95 22.57
CA TYR A 85 9.70 -4.31 22.24
C TYR A 85 10.92 -4.95 22.91
N GLU A 86 10.79 -5.45 24.15
CA GLU A 86 11.86 -6.22 24.82
C GLU A 86 12.29 -7.45 24.01
N ASN A 87 11.40 -7.99 23.18
CA ASN A 87 11.63 -9.20 22.38
C ASN A 87 11.92 -8.90 20.89
N VAL A 88 11.89 -7.63 20.45
CA VAL A 88 12.09 -7.23 19.04
C VAL A 88 13.51 -7.48 18.53
N GLY A 89 14.50 -7.63 19.43
CA GLY A 89 15.88 -7.98 19.05
C GLY A 89 16.03 -9.30 18.26
N ASN A 90 14.95 -10.09 18.15
CA ASN A 90 14.93 -11.39 17.46
C ASN A 90 13.95 -11.46 16.25
N SER A 91 13.27 -10.37 15.85
CA SER A 91 12.24 -10.43 14.78
C SER A 91 12.67 -9.81 13.45
N ASN A 92 12.32 -10.48 12.34
CA ASN A 92 12.51 -10.01 10.96
C ASN A 92 11.36 -9.08 10.53
N LEU A 93 11.21 -7.96 11.25
CA LEU A 93 10.09 -7.04 11.02
C LEU A 93 9.97 -6.58 9.56
N THR A 94 11.11 -6.34 8.89
CA THR A 94 11.08 -5.93 7.49
C THR A 94 10.42 -7.01 6.62
N GLN A 95 10.78 -8.28 6.80
CA GLN A 95 10.14 -9.38 6.06
C GLN A 95 8.66 -9.49 6.40
N GLU A 96 8.29 -9.44 7.68
CA GLU A 96 6.87 -9.51 8.09
C GLU A 96 6.05 -8.33 7.52
N PHE A 97 6.64 -7.14 7.47
CA PHE A 97 6.04 -5.97 6.85
C PHE A 97 5.92 -6.14 5.33
N PHE A 98 6.99 -6.58 4.65
CA PHE A 98 6.97 -6.91 3.22
C PHE A 98 5.89 -7.94 2.90
N ASP A 99 5.87 -9.06 3.61
CA ASP A 99 4.91 -10.15 3.41
C ASP A 99 3.48 -9.64 3.64
N TYR A 100 3.27 -8.87 4.71
CA TYR A 100 1.97 -8.27 4.97
C TYR A 100 1.55 -7.35 3.81
N ILE A 101 2.41 -6.44 3.38
CA ILE A 101 2.12 -5.48 2.31
C ILE A 101 1.90 -6.17 0.98
N ALA A 102 2.77 -7.11 0.60
CA ALA A 102 2.64 -7.88 -0.62
C ALA A 102 1.30 -8.64 -0.65
N ASN A 103 0.95 -9.30 0.46
CA ASN A 103 -0.32 -10.00 0.57
C ASN A 103 -1.54 -9.06 0.51
N ASN A 104 -1.45 -7.85 1.11
CA ASN A 104 -2.58 -6.92 1.18
C ASN A 104 -2.71 -6.02 -0.05
N MET A 105 -1.64 -5.62 -0.75
CA MET A 105 -1.78 -4.91 -2.04
C MET A 105 -2.43 -5.79 -3.12
N ILE A 106 -2.16 -7.10 -3.07
CA ILE A 106 -2.80 -8.07 -3.96
C ILE A 106 -4.29 -8.24 -3.60
N GLN A 107 -4.69 -7.98 -2.34
CA GLN A 107 -6.05 -8.23 -1.83
C GLN A 107 -6.93 -6.97 -1.64
N GLU A 108 -6.39 -5.79 -1.32
CA GLU A 108 -7.17 -4.58 -0.95
C GLU A 108 -7.87 -3.91 -2.15
N ASN A 109 -7.51 -4.25 -3.40
CA ASN A 109 -8.30 -3.87 -4.57
C ASN A 109 -9.67 -4.57 -4.63
N GLU A 110 -9.96 -5.53 -3.74
CA GLU A 110 -11.29 -6.14 -3.63
C GLU A 110 -12.31 -5.30 -2.84
N LYS A 111 -11.90 -4.30 -2.04
CA LYS A 111 -12.81 -3.61 -1.10
C LYS A 111 -12.94 -2.10 -1.24
N ALA A 112 -12.07 -1.42 -1.98
CA ALA A 112 -12.04 0.05 -2.01
C ALA A 112 -12.38 0.65 -3.38
N ARG A 113 -13.53 0.30 -3.98
CA ARG A 113 -14.22 1.21 -4.93
C ARG A 113 -15.71 0.86 -5.07
N ARG A 114 -16.53 1.47 -4.22
CA ARG A 114 -17.95 1.75 -4.48
C ARG A 114 -18.06 3.20 -4.93
N SER A 115 -18.00 3.45 -6.23
CA SER A 115 -18.53 4.68 -6.82
C SER A 115 -19.33 4.31 -8.06
N GLY A 116 -20.61 4.69 -8.05
CA GLY A 116 -21.54 4.76 -9.19
C GLY A 116 -21.51 3.62 -10.22
N GLY A 117 -22.27 2.54 -9.97
CA GLY A 117 -22.70 1.61 -11.04
C GLY A 117 -22.37 0.14 -10.76
N VAL A 118 -23.07 -0.46 -9.81
CA VAL A 118 -23.29 -1.92 -9.61
C VAL A 118 -22.18 -2.85 -10.14
N TYR A 119 -21.24 -3.19 -9.25
CA TYR A 119 -20.24 -4.23 -9.48
C TYR A 119 -20.66 -5.53 -8.78
N ARG A 120 -20.75 -6.64 -9.53
CA ARG A 120 -20.92 -7.98 -8.95
C ARG A 120 -19.84 -8.93 -9.45
N ALA A 121 -19.04 -9.36 -8.49
CA ALA A 121 -18.21 -10.56 -8.40
C ALA A 121 -18.34 -11.61 -9.53
N VAL A 122 -17.33 -11.62 -10.40
CA VAL A 122 -16.70 -12.87 -10.87
C VAL A 122 -15.23 -12.68 -10.55
N GLY A 123 -14.68 -13.56 -9.71
CA GLY A 123 -13.40 -13.37 -9.01
C GLY A 123 -12.30 -12.79 -9.89
N ASP A 124 -11.56 -11.82 -9.34
CA ASP A 124 -10.59 -10.99 -10.05
C ASP A 124 -9.66 -11.87 -10.89
N ILE A 125 -9.92 -11.88 -12.20
CA ILE A 125 -9.15 -12.64 -13.18
C ILE A 125 -7.79 -11.99 -13.35
N LEU A 126 -7.67 -10.69 -13.15
CA LEU A 126 -6.41 -9.96 -13.26
C LEU A 126 -5.62 -10.15 -11.96
N VAL A 127 -4.31 -10.35 -12.07
CA VAL A 127 -3.44 -10.65 -10.92
C VAL A 127 -2.37 -9.57 -10.76
N ALA A 128 -1.58 -9.28 -11.78
CA ALA A 128 -0.55 -8.24 -11.74
C ALA A 128 -0.43 -7.49 -13.08
N PRO A 129 -0.06 -6.20 -13.08
CA PRO A 129 0.17 -5.38 -11.88
C PRO A 129 -1.13 -5.06 -11.16
N PHE A 130 -1.05 -4.53 -9.94
CA PHE A 130 -2.22 -3.95 -9.25
C PHE A 130 -2.76 -2.73 -10.02
N ASP A 131 -3.98 -2.30 -9.70
CA ASP A 131 -4.60 -1.14 -10.37
C ASP A 131 -3.83 0.16 -10.08
N GLU A 132 -3.79 1.07 -11.05
CA GLU A 132 -3.07 2.36 -10.99
C GLU A 132 -1.54 2.23 -10.76
N ALA A 133 -0.94 1.13 -11.21
CA ALA A 133 0.49 0.88 -11.04
C ALA A 133 1.39 1.85 -11.82
N VAL A 134 2.41 2.38 -11.16
CA VAL A 134 3.45 3.22 -11.76
C VAL A 134 4.71 2.40 -11.99
N LEU A 135 5.21 2.39 -13.22
CA LEU A 135 6.31 1.54 -13.65
C LEU A 135 7.60 2.35 -13.77
N LEU A 136 8.59 1.99 -12.96
CA LEU A 136 9.96 2.50 -13.09
C LEU A 136 10.76 1.75 -14.17
N ILE A 137 10.27 0.57 -14.55
CA ILE A 137 10.87 -0.36 -15.50
C ILE A 137 10.24 -0.23 -16.90
N ASP A 138 10.97 -0.70 -17.91
CA ASP A 138 10.54 -0.65 -19.30
C ASP A 138 9.94 -1.99 -19.78
N SER A 139 9.77 -2.98 -18.89
CA SER A 139 9.11 -4.25 -19.18
C SER A 139 8.16 -4.64 -18.05
N LEU A 140 6.89 -4.89 -18.36
CA LEU A 140 5.85 -5.24 -17.39
C LEU A 140 5.31 -6.64 -17.70
N THR A 141 5.36 -7.54 -16.72
CA THR A 141 4.63 -8.81 -16.81
C THR A 141 3.19 -8.64 -16.35
N LEU A 142 2.26 -8.66 -17.31
CA LEU A 142 0.84 -8.80 -17.05
C LEU A 142 0.53 -10.24 -16.69
N SER A 143 -0.30 -10.47 -15.66
CA SER A 143 -0.70 -11.82 -15.26
C SER A 143 -2.17 -11.89 -14.87
N TRP A 144 -2.80 -13.01 -15.19
CA TRP A 144 -4.22 -13.28 -14.95
C TRP A 144 -4.47 -14.77 -14.69
N LYS A 145 -5.62 -15.11 -14.12
CA LYS A 145 -6.01 -16.50 -13.84
C LYS A 145 -6.66 -17.12 -15.07
N ASN A 146 -5.98 -18.09 -15.70
CA ASN A 146 -6.58 -18.91 -16.76
C ASN A 146 -6.32 -20.42 -16.57
N PRO A 147 -6.81 -21.04 -15.47
CA PRO A 147 -6.47 -22.42 -15.11
C PRO A 147 -6.94 -23.47 -16.11
N LYS A 148 -7.90 -23.13 -16.98
CA LYS A 148 -8.41 -24.01 -18.04
C LYS A 148 -7.88 -23.66 -19.43
N GLN A 149 -6.88 -22.78 -19.52
CA GLN A 149 -6.26 -22.32 -20.77
C GLN A 149 -7.30 -21.93 -21.84
N LYS A 150 -8.36 -21.25 -21.41
CA LYS A 150 -9.41 -20.78 -22.33
C LYS A 150 -8.79 -19.78 -23.29
N LYS A 151 -9.26 -19.77 -24.53
CA LYS A 151 -8.93 -18.70 -25.48
C LYS A 151 -9.48 -17.37 -24.93
N LEU A 152 -8.58 -16.43 -24.70
CA LEU A 152 -8.84 -15.06 -24.26
C LEU A 152 -8.12 -14.10 -25.20
N TYR A 153 -8.36 -12.82 -25.02
CA TYR A 153 -7.72 -11.72 -25.71
C TYR A 153 -7.19 -10.76 -24.65
N LEU A 154 -5.87 -10.61 -24.60
CA LEU A 154 -5.25 -9.51 -23.86
C LEU A 154 -5.50 -8.23 -24.64
N LYS A 155 -6.09 -7.25 -23.96
CA LYS A 155 -6.40 -5.95 -24.54
C LYS A 155 -5.75 -4.84 -23.73
N VAL A 156 -5.16 -3.87 -24.43
CA VAL A 156 -4.57 -2.66 -23.82
C VAL A 156 -5.10 -1.44 -24.55
N TYR A 157 -5.46 -0.40 -23.80
CA TYR A 157 -6.11 0.80 -24.30
C TYR A 157 -5.43 2.05 -23.80
N ASN A 158 -5.60 3.13 -24.57
CA ASN A 158 -5.53 4.48 -24.05
C ASN A 158 -6.90 4.84 -23.44
N PRO A 159 -7.02 5.05 -22.11
CA PRO A 159 -8.30 5.32 -21.46
C PRO A 159 -8.89 6.69 -21.81
N GLY A 160 -8.08 7.64 -22.29
CA GLY A 160 -8.53 8.99 -22.64
C GLY A 160 -9.36 9.04 -23.93
N ASN A 161 -9.15 8.11 -24.86
CA ASN A 161 -9.81 8.07 -26.17
C ASN A 161 -10.32 6.67 -26.57
N TRP A 162 -10.16 5.67 -25.71
CA TRP A 162 -10.51 4.26 -25.95
C TRP A 162 -9.82 3.61 -27.15
N GLU A 163 -8.71 4.18 -27.60
CA GLU A 163 -7.88 3.61 -28.66
C GLU A 163 -7.28 2.27 -28.21
N LEU A 164 -7.49 1.23 -29.01
CA LEU A 164 -7.00 -0.12 -28.77
C LEU A 164 -5.54 -0.23 -29.24
N ILE A 165 -4.63 -0.40 -28.30
CA ILE A 165 -3.18 -0.50 -28.53
C ILE A 165 -2.79 -1.97 -28.79
N TYR A 166 -3.36 -2.88 -28.00
CA TYR A 166 -3.14 -4.32 -28.13
C TYR A 166 -4.45 -5.08 -28.14
N ASN A 167 -4.52 -6.11 -28.99
CA ASN A 167 -5.58 -7.12 -29.03
C ASN A 167 -4.95 -8.48 -29.37
N ILE A 168 -4.42 -9.16 -28.37
CA ILE A 168 -3.57 -10.33 -28.54
C ILE A 168 -4.33 -11.59 -28.11
N PRO A 169 -4.64 -12.54 -29.02
CA PRO A 169 -5.21 -13.81 -28.63
C PRO A 169 -4.21 -14.61 -27.79
N THR A 170 -4.67 -15.19 -26.68
CA THR A 170 -3.82 -15.95 -25.76
C THR A 170 -4.61 -17.04 -25.04
N THR A 171 -3.95 -18.16 -24.77
CA THR A 171 -4.41 -19.21 -23.85
C THR A 171 -3.61 -19.23 -22.55
N ASP A 172 -2.60 -18.37 -22.45
CA ASP A 172 -1.69 -18.30 -21.32
C ASP A 172 -2.33 -17.57 -20.13
N SER A 173 -1.53 -17.39 -19.09
CA SER A 173 -1.86 -16.65 -17.86
C SER A 173 -0.93 -15.46 -17.64
N THR A 174 0.02 -15.22 -18.54
CA THR A 174 0.96 -14.10 -18.46
C THR A 174 1.30 -13.55 -19.85
N TYR A 175 1.70 -12.29 -19.89
CA TYR A 175 2.27 -11.64 -21.07
C TYR A 175 3.26 -10.56 -20.64
N THR A 176 4.46 -10.57 -21.22
CA THR A 176 5.45 -9.50 -20.97
C THR A 176 5.28 -8.40 -22.00
N LEU A 177 4.83 -7.24 -21.54
CA LEU A 177 4.69 -6.02 -22.31
C LEU A 177 5.99 -5.22 -22.19
N TYR A 178 6.54 -4.78 -23.32
CA TYR A 178 7.72 -3.92 -23.36
C TYR A 178 7.31 -2.48 -23.68
N TYR A 179 8.01 -1.51 -23.10
CA TYR A 179 7.87 -0.11 -23.46
C TYR A 179 8.34 0.09 -24.90
N GLU A 180 7.43 0.54 -25.74
CA GLU A 180 7.66 0.87 -27.14
C GLU A 180 7.26 2.32 -27.37
N PRO A 181 8.18 3.25 -27.64
CA PRO A 181 7.88 4.67 -27.82
C PRO A 181 6.84 4.99 -28.91
N GLN A 182 6.66 4.05 -29.87
CA GLN A 182 5.67 4.17 -30.94
C GLN A 182 4.23 3.86 -30.48
N LYS A 183 4.07 3.14 -29.37
CA LYS A 183 2.77 2.73 -28.80
C LYS A 183 2.48 3.39 -27.47
N PHE A 184 3.53 3.67 -26.70
CA PHE A 184 3.46 4.15 -25.33
C PHE A 184 4.18 5.47 -25.14
N ILE A 185 3.57 6.35 -24.37
CA ILE A 185 4.06 7.66 -23.99
C ILE A 185 4.25 7.61 -22.48
N LYS A 186 5.47 7.89 -22.01
CA LYS A 186 5.75 7.98 -20.58
C LYS A 186 4.90 9.09 -19.93
N GLY A 187 4.46 8.88 -18.70
CA GLY A 187 3.55 9.75 -17.95
C GLY A 187 2.08 9.63 -18.35
N ARG A 188 1.75 8.81 -19.36
CA ARG A 188 0.37 8.52 -19.76
C ARG A 188 -0.13 7.22 -19.14
N GLU A 189 -1.40 7.24 -18.73
CA GLU A 189 -2.12 6.05 -18.25
C GLU A 189 -2.52 5.13 -19.40
N TYR A 190 -2.51 3.83 -19.13
CA TYR A 190 -2.94 2.76 -20.01
C TYR A 190 -3.80 1.79 -19.24
N ALA A 191 -4.93 1.36 -19.82
CA ALA A 191 -5.83 0.39 -19.22
C ALA A 191 -5.64 -0.97 -19.89
N TRP A 192 -5.69 -2.07 -19.13
CA TRP A 192 -5.59 -3.42 -19.65
C TRP A 192 -6.61 -4.37 -19.04
N THR A 193 -6.93 -5.43 -19.79
CA THR A 193 -7.81 -6.52 -19.36
C THR A 193 -7.56 -7.77 -20.18
N VAL A 194 -8.13 -8.89 -19.75
CA VAL A 194 -8.32 -10.08 -20.57
C VAL A 194 -9.80 -10.33 -20.81
N TYR A 195 -10.17 -10.56 -22.06
CA TYR A 195 -11.56 -10.68 -22.47
C TYR A 195 -11.76 -11.94 -23.33
N HIS A 196 -12.95 -12.53 -23.31
CA HIS A 196 -13.23 -13.77 -24.05
C HIS A 196 -13.55 -13.54 -25.53
N GLY A 197 -13.88 -12.31 -25.93
CA GLY A 197 -14.22 -11.93 -27.30
C GLY A 197 -13.14 -11.11 -28.02
N GLU A 198 -13.22 -11.12 -29.36
CA GLU A 198 -12.36 -10.28 -30.23
C GLU A 198 -12.79 -8.81 -30.21
N ASP A 199 -14.05 -8.55 -29.91
CA ASP A 199 -14.70 -7.25 -29.82
C ASP A 199 -14.28 -6.45 -28.58
N HIS A 200 -14.83 -5.24 -28.46
CA HIS A 200 -14.62 -4.42 -27.27
C HIS A 200 -15.24 -5.10 -26.04
N PRO A 201 -14.58 -5.06 -24.87
CA PRO A 201 -15.12 -5.57 -23.63
C PRO A 201 -16.49 -4.96 -23.33
N GLN A 202 -17.41 -5.81 -22.88
CA GLN A 202 -18.73 -5.37 -22.44
C GLN A 202 -18.62 -4.47 -21.20
N GLN A 203 -19.63 -3.62 -21.02
CA GLN A 203 -19.77 -2.80 -19.82
C GLN A 203 -19.69 -3.67 -18.55
N GLY A 204 -18.86 -3.23 -17.60
CA GLY A 204 -18.61 -3.97 -16.36
C GLY A 204 -17.41 -4.93 -16.43
N THR A 205 -16.70 -5.01 -17.55
CA THR A 205 -15.41 -5.71 -17.61
C THR A 205 -14.39 -4.98 -16.74
N ILE A 206 -13.69 -5.73 -15.88
CA ILE A 206 -12.63 -5.20 -15.02
C ILE A 206 -11.46 -4.74 -15.91
N LEU A 207 -11.03 -3.51 -15.69
CA LEU A 207 -9.83 -2.91 -16.28
C LEU A 207 -8.89 -2.55 -15.14
N ARG A 208 -7.60 -2.79 -15.34
CA ARG A 208 -6.55 -2.25 -14.46
C ARG A 208 -5.74 -1.22 -15.22
N VAL A 209 -5.29 -0.19 -14.53
CA VAL A 209 -4.51 0.92 -15.08
C VAL A 209 -3.04 0.77 -14.72
N PHE A 210 -2.15 1.13 -15.63
CA PHE A 210 -0.73 1.32 -15.36
C PHE A 210 -0.17 2.54 -16.10
N THR A 211 0.96 3.05 -15.65
CA THR A 211 1.67 4.18 -16.25
C THR A 211 3.17 3.89 -16.30
N PHE A 212 3.81 4.05 -17.46
CA PHE A 212 5.27 4.13 -17.53
C PHE A 212 5.71 5.49 -17.01
N ALA A 213 6.49 5.55 -15.93
CA ALA A 213 6.92 6.83 -15.36
C ALA A 213 7.77 7.63 -16.35
N ASP A 214 7.51 8.94 -16.44
CA ASP A 214 8.38 9.87 -17.17
C ASP A 214 9.64 10.23 -16.38
N ASP A 215 10.61 10.84 -17.06
CA ASP A 215 11.93 11.07 -16.48
C ASP A 215 11.87 12.11 -15.34
N THR A 216 10.95 13.08 -15.41
CA THR A 216 10.73 14.07 -14.33
C THR A 216 10.16 13.39 -13.09
N TRP A 217 9.20 12.49 -13.28
CA TRP A 217 8.62 11.67 -12.22
C TRP A 217 9.69 10.78 -11.57
N LYS A 218 10.49 10.07 -12.38
CA LYS A 218 11.57 9.21 -11.91
C LYS A 218 12.61 9.99 -11.11
N GLU A 219 13.01 11.16 -11.57
CA GLU A 219 13.95 12.03 -10.86
C GLU A 219 13.41 12.45 -9.49
N ASN A 220 12.16 12.91 -9.42
CA ASN A 220 11.51 13.30 -8.16
C ASN A 220 11.41 12.13 -7.18
N PHE A 221 11.07 10.93 -7.66
CA PHE A 221 11.02 9.72 -6.84
C PHE A 221 12.40 9.31 -6.33
N ASN A 222 13.42 9.33 -7.20
CA ASN A 222 14.79 9.00 -6.84
C ASN A 222 15.38 9.99 -5.82
N ASN A 223 15.02 11.28 -5.92
CA ASN A 223 15.41 12.28 -4.92
C ASN A 223 14.82 11.96 -3.53
N LYS A 224 13.55 11.54 -3.47
CA LYS A 224 12.93 11.09 -2.20
C LYS A 224 13.63 9.84 -1.65
N LEU A 225 13.96 8.86 -2.51
CA LEU A 225 14.73 7.69 -2.10
C LEU A 225 16.11 8.05 -1.56
N LYS A 226 16.80 8.99 -2.21
CA LYS A 226 18.11 9.47 -1.77
C LYS A 226 18.04 10.10 -0.38
N VAL A 227 17.04 10.95 -0.13
CA VAL A 227 16.81 11.55 1.20
C VAL A 227 16.58 10.48 2.27
N ILE A 228 15.84 9.40 1.97
CA ILE A 228 15.65 8.28 2.91
C ILE A 228 16.99 7.60 3.19
N LYS A 229 17.79 7.31 2.15
CA LYS A 229 19.10 6.63 2.30
C LYS A 229 20.14 7.49 3.04
N GLU A 230 20.07 8.81 2.91
CA GLU A 230 21.02 9.77 3.49
C GLU A 230 20.57 10.33 4.86
N SER A 231 19.41 9.92 5.38
CA SER A 231 18.83 10.43 6.64
C SER A 231 19.69 10.17 7.88
N GLY A 232 20.62 9.22 7.82
CA GLY A 232 21.40 8.76 8.98
C GLY A 232 20.64 7.87 9.95
N GLU A 233 19.42 7.46 9.61
CA GLU A 233 18.56 6.60 10.42
C GLU A 233 18.97 5.12 10.36
N ASN A 234 18.36 4.31 11.24
CA ASN A 234 18.55 2.87 11.27
C ASN A 234 18.19 2.21 9.92
N VAL A 235 18.99 1.21 9.51
CA VAL A 235 18.82 0.46 8.24
C VAL A 235 17.41 -0.12 8.09
N GLU A 236 16.83 -0.68 9.14
CA GLU A 236 15.48 -1.27 9.08
C GLU A 236 14.40 -0.19 8.90
N ILE A 237 14.59 0.99 9.50
CA ILE A 237 13.70 2.14 9.25
C ILE A 237 13.82 2.62 7.80
N ASN A 238 15.02 2.69 7.27
CA ASN A 238 15.23 3.07 5.87
C ASN A 238 14.56 2.09 4.90
N LYS A 239 14.60 0.79 5.20
CA LYS A 239 13.88 -0.23 4.41
C LYS A 239 12.36 -0.03 4.47
N ILE A 240 11.79 0.16 5.66
CA ILE A 240 10.34 0.35 5.83
C ILE A 240 9.89 1.70 5.21
N LYS A 241 10.68 2.78 5.32
CA LYS A 241 10.44 4.07 4.66
C LYS A 241 10.50 3.95 3.15
N THR A 242 11.48 3.21 2.62
CA THR A 242 11.59 2.92 1.19
C THR A 242 10.34 2.20 0.71
N LEU A 243 9.95 1.12 1.37
CA LEU A 243 8.70 0.43 1.07
C LEU A 243 7.48 1.34 1.11
N ARG A 244 7.31 2.12 2.17
CA ARG A 244 6.21 3.09 2.30
C ARG A 244 6.22 4.07 1.12
N LEU A 245 7.38 4.54 0.68
CA LEU A 245 7.48 5.42 -0.46
C LEU A 245 7.03 4.73 -1.76
N TYR A 246 7.41 3.47 -1.99
CA TYR A 246 6.91 2.68 -3.13
C TYR A 246 5.39 2.57 -3.10
N LEU A 247 4.81 2.27 -1.94
CA LEU A 247 3.36 2.15 -1.74
C LEU A 247 2.62 3.45 -1.97
N ASP A 248 3.07 4.54 -1.33
CA ASP A 248 2.44 5.85 -1.42
C ASP A 248 2.49 6.42 -2.86
N ASN A 249 3.30 5.83 -3.74
CA ASN A 249 3.45 6.20 -5.15
C ASN A 249 3.02 5.08 -6.13
N ASN A 250 2.32 4.05 -5.65
CA ASN A 250 1.81 2.92 -6.45
C ASN A 250 2.88 2.24 -7.34
N ILE A 251 4.13 2.16 -6.88
CA ILE A 251 5.22 1.62 -7.71
C ILE A 251 5.11 0.12 -7.88
N TYR A 252 5.18 -0.35 -9.14
CA TYR A 252 5.29 -1.75 -9.50
C TYR A 252 6.52 -2.02 -10.39
N PRO A 253 7.25 -3.12 -10.17
CA PRO A 253 7.14 -4.00 -9.02
C PRO A 253 7.53 -3.25 -7.74
N LEU A 254 7.00 -3.71 -6.60
CA LEU A 254 7.57 -3.28 -5.33
C LEU A 254 9.04 -3.72 -5.34
N SER A 255 9.96 -2.82 -5.00
CA SER A 255 11.35 -3.21 -4.79
C SER A 255 11.36 -4.27 -3.72
N GLU A 256 11.70 -5.51 -4.07
CA GLU A 256 12.24 -6.45 -3.10
C GLU A 256 13.44 -5.74 -2.48
N SER A 257 13.51 -5.77 -1.15
CA SER A 257 14.60 -5.17 -0.38
C SER A 257 15.96 -5.58 -0.96
N GLU A 258 16.68 -4.63 -1.57
CA GLU A 258 18.14 -4.70 -1.63
C GLU A 258 18.72 -4.49 -0.21
#